data_AF-A0A922VCE0-F1
#
_entry.id   AF-A0A922VCE0-F1
#
_cell.length_a   1.000
_cell.length_b   1.000
_cell.length_c   1.000
_cell.angle_alpha   90.00
_cell.angle_beta   90.00
_cell.angle_gamma   90.00
#
_symmetry.space_group_name_H-M   'P 1'
#
loop_
_entity.id
_entity.type
_entity.pdbx_description
1 polymer ?
#
loop_
_entity_poly.entity_id
_entity_poly.type
_entity_poly.pdbx_seq_one_letter_code
_entity_poly.pdbx_strand_id
1 'polypeptide(L)'
;MMHGKTVVTLAAGGAFAAIMVGMAFASPGKPLASKPNIGSFGFDETGMDRSVAPGDNFAEFAGGGWVKRTEIPSDKPSFGAFDTLADLSQLRTRALLEAAAKNPRSKIGRAYAAYLDTAAIDAKGIAPIQPWLARIKSLTSKADYVALAIEASRIGVAVPFGTGVSTDAKNPDSYVVSVRQAGLGMPNRDYYLSPDPKLQATKAAYQGHIARMFTLAGEPDAEARAKAVVDFETQVAQAHWTNVQSRDADKTYNKMSVAQLAELTPGFDFATYLKGVGTPTDTVVVGQPSAVAGIAKVIADAPVAVLRDQLLIRSLDEFASVLPSAFDKENFAFFGTQLRGTPQQALRWKRAVNWTSAAVTDEVSKIYVAKYFPPATKAAADTLVKNILAAMSARIDKLEWMAPETKAAARAKLANFTPRIGYPSQWRDYSALEIKAGDAFGNQLRANRWAHNYNVTKLGKPVYRWEWGL
;
A
#
# COMPACT_ATOMS: atom_id res chain seq x y z
N MET A 1 35.17 84.87 -0.64
CA MET A 1 34.11 84.11 0.06
C MET A 1 34.09 82.71 -0.54
N MET A 2 35.08 81.88 -0.19
CA MET A 2 35.19 81.01 0.99
C MET A 2 34.33 79.74 0.84
N HIS A 3 34.92 78.64 0.30
CA HIS A 3 35.67 77.57 1.00
C HIS A 3 34.69 76.61 1.73
N GLY A 4 34.65 75.28 1.57
CA GLY A 4 35.47 74.31 0.84
C GLY A 4 34.98 72.86 1.08
N LYS A 5 35.63 71.93 0.36
CA LYS A 5 35.85 70.46 0.54
C LYS A 5 35.09 69.72 1.67
N THR A 6 34.59 68.49 1.47
CA THR A 6 35.40 67.25 1.57
C THR A 6 34.62 66.00 1.10
N VAL A 7 35.33 65.10 0.40
CA VAL A 7 34.97 63.73 0.01
C VAL A 7 35.25 62.76 1.16
N VAL A 8 34.36 61.82 1.49
CA VAL A 8 34.73 60.47 2.01
C VAL A 8 33.71 59.41 1.56
N THR A 9 34.28 58.35 1.00
CA THR A 9 33.81 57.03 0.57
C THR A 9 32.81 56.32 1.51
N LEU A 10 31.76 55.68 0.95
CA LEU A 10 31.05 54.58 1.62
C LEU A 10 31.14 53.32 0.76
N ALA A 11 31.80 52.30 1.29
CA ALA A 11 31.85 50.96 0.75
C ALA A 11 31.32 49.95 1.77
N ALA A 12 30.62 48.95 1.22
CA ALA A 12 30.36 47.60 1.73
C ALA A 12 29.34 47.37 2.86
N GLY A 13 28.39 46.47 2.59
CA GLY A 13 27.61 45.78 3.61
C GLY A 13 26.21 45.33 3.17
N GLY A 14 26.10 44.49 2.14
CA GLY A 14 24.83 43.86 1.77
C GLY A 14 24.38 42.85 2.84
N ALA A 15 23.26 43.14 3.50
CA ALA A 15 22.67 42.26 4.49
C ALA A 15 21.81 41.17 3.82
N PHE A 16 22.18 39.91 4.05
CA PHE A 16 21.35 38.73 3.81
C PHE A 16 20.08 38.81 4.65
N ALA A 17 18.91 38.91 4.01
CA ALA A 17 17.63 38.67 4.66
C ALA A 17 17.39 37.16 4.78
N ALA A 18 17.69 36.60 5.95
CA ALA A 18 17.31 35.24 6.30
C ALA A 18 15.79 35.15 6.51
N ILE A 19 15.09 34.43 5.63
CA ILE A 19 13.71 34.03 5.84
C ILE A 19 13.70 32.91 6.90
N MET A 20 13.50 33.30 8.16
CA MET A 20 13.18 32.36 9.23
C MET A 20 11.78 31.80 9.00
N VAL A 21 11.69 30.53 8.59
CA VAL A 21 10.46 29.75 8.68
C VAL A 21 10.16 29.53 10.16
N GLY A 22 9.24 30.32 10.71
CA GLY A 22 8.80 30.20 12.09
C GLY A 22 8.20 28.83 12.36
N MET A 23 8.82 28.07 13.27
CA MET A 23 8.14 27.00 13.98
C MET A 23 6.98 27.61 14.76
N ALA A 24 5.75 27.32 14.35
CA ALA A 24 4.57 27.64 15.15
C ALA A 24 4.68 26.90 16.48
N PHE A 25 4.88 27.66 17.55
CA PHE A 25 4.79 27.16 18.92
C PHE A 25 3.41 26.52 19.12
N ALA A 26 3.40 25.24 19.52
CA ALA A 26 2.20 24.51 19.86
C ALA A 26 1.48 25.22 21.01
N SER A 27 0.23 25.63 20.79
CA SER A 27 -0.67 26.03 21.88
C SER A 27 -0.70 24.94 22.95
N PRO A 28 -0.79 25.29 24.25
CA PRO A 28 -0.89 24.31 25.31
C PRO A 28 -2.09 23.40 25.05
N GLY A 29 -1.79 22.12 24.78
CA GLY A 29 -2.80 21.12 24.45
C GLY A 29 -3.78 20.96 25.60
N LYS A 30 -5.07 20.84 25.28
CA LYS A 30 -6.13 20.52 26.23
C LYS A 30 -5.70 19.29 27.06
N PRO A 31 -5.79 19.32 28.40
CA PRO A 31 -5.42 18.16 29.21
C PRO A 31 -6.21 16.92 28.77
N LEU A 32 -5.56 15.74 28.86
CA LEU A 32 -6.21 14.46 28.62
C LEU A 32 -7.49 14.38 29.46
N ALA A 33 -8.59 13.89 28.87
CA ALA A 33 -9.86 13.74 29.57
C ALA A 33 -9.63 12.95 30.87
N SER A 34 -10.15 13.46 31.99
CA SER A 34 -9.97 12.86 33.32
C SER A 34 -10.75 11.56 33.53
N LYS A 35 -11.57 11.15 32.54
CA LYS A 35 -12.36 9.92 32.56
C LYS A 35 -11.96 9.00 31.39
N PRO A 36 -11.89 7.68 31.60
CA PRO A 36 -11.63 6.72 30.54
C PRO A 36 -12.67 6.77 29.41
N ASN A 37 -12.24 6.50 28.18
CA ASN A 37 -13.14 6.43 27.01
C ASN A 37 -13.88 5.09 26.90
N ILE A 38 -13.44 4.06 27.63
CA ILE A 38 -14.00 2.71 27.63
C ILE A 38 -14.28 2.31 29.08
N GLY A 39 -15.56 2.10 29.41
CA GLY A 39 -15.99 1.76 30.76
C GLY A 39 -15.53 2.77 31.83
N SER A 40 -15.41 2.30 33.08
CA SER A 40 -15.04 3.13 34.23
C SER A 40 -13.52 3.26 34.44
N PHE A 41 -12.71 2.32 33.92
CA PHE A 41 -11.26 2.28 34.10
C PHE A 41 -10.45 1.91 32.84
N GLY A 42 -11.09 1.84 31.66
CA GLY A 42 -10.43 1.48 30.39
C GLY A 42 -10.80 0.09 29.85
N PHE A 43 -11.77 -0.59 30.45
CA PHE A 43 -12.26 -1.91 30.04
C PHE A 43 -13.79 -1.93 30.01
N ASP A 44 -14.38 -2.60 29.00
CA ASP A 44 -15.83 -2.73 28.86
C ASP A 44 -16.33 -4.00 29.56
N GLU A 45 -16.73 -3.88 30.83
CA GLU A 45 -17.30 -5.00 31.59
C GLU A 45 -18.66 -5.47 31.05
N THR A 46 -19.38 -4.62 30.30
CA THR A 46 -20.67 -5.02 29.71
C THR A 46 -20.47 -6.00 28.55
N GLY A 47 -19.25 -6.09 28.00
CA GLY A 47 -18.84 -7.06 26.99
C GLY A 47 -18.63 -8.48 27.51
N MET A 48 -18.51 -8.66 28.82
CA MET A 48 -18.18 -9.95 29.41
C MET A 48 -19.35 -10.93 29.39
N ASP A 49 -19.05 -12.22 29.26
CA ASP A 49 -19.96 -13.29 29.61
C ASP A 49 -19.51 -13.98 30.90
N ARG A 50 -20.08 -13.55 32.02
CA ARG A 50 -19.73 -14.07 33.36
C ARG A 50 -20.31 -15.46 33.64
N SER A 51 -21.09 -16.04 32.72
CA SER A 51 -21.54 -17.45 32.84
C SER A 51 -20.44 -18.46 32.51
N VAL A 52 -19.39 -18.02 31.80
CA VAL A 52 -18.23 -18.84 31.44
C VAL A 52 -17.11 -18.61 32.44
N ALA A 53 -16.53 -19.67 32.99
CA ALA A 53 -15.37 -19.51 33.87
C ALA A 53 -14.15 -19.03 33.06
N PRO A 54 -13.36 -18.05 33.56
CA PRO A 54 -12.20 -17.52 32.82
C PRO A 54 -11.13 -18.56 32.51
N GLY A 55 -11.03 -19.63 33.32
CA GLY A 55 -10.09 -20.74 33.10
C GLY A 55 -10.49 -21.69 31.97
N ASP A 56 -11.78 -21.78 31.65
CA ASP A 56 -12.31 -22.68 30.62
C ASP A 56 -12.20 -22.05 29.24
N ASN A 57 -12.62 -20.77 29.12
CA ASN A 57 -12.50 -20.00 27.90
C ASN A 57 -12.42 -18.50 28.22
N PHE A 58 -11.20 -17.97 28.32
CA PHE A 58 -10.98 -16.57 28.64
C PHE A 58 -11.52 -15.61 27.57
N ALA A 59 -11.56 -16.01 26.29
CA ALA A 59 -12.07 -15.16 25.22
C ALA A 59 -13.59 -14.97 25.33
N GLU A 60 -14.33 -16.05 25.56
CA GLU A 60 -15.78 -15.99 25.78
C GLU A 60 -16.11 -15.29 27.11
N PHE A 61 -15.35 -15.55 28.18
CA PHE A 61 -15.54 -14.83 29.44
C PHE A 61 -15.34 -13.31 29.28
N ALA A 62 -14.25 -12.89 28.63
CA ALA A 62 -13.89 -11.49 28.52
C ALA A 62 -14.74 -10.72 27.49
N GLY A 63 -15.20 -11.37 26.42
CA GLY A 63 -15.86 -10.70 25.30
C GLY A 63 -17.08 -11.39 24.70
N GLY A 64 -17.50 -12.56 25.22
CA GLY A 64 -18.61 -13.34 24.68
C GLY A 64 -19.94 -12.60 24.68
N GLY A 65 -20.19 -11.79 25.71
CA GLY A 65 -21.36 -10.91 25.76
C GLY A 65 -21.37 -9.87 24.62
N TRP A 66 -20.20 -9.37 24.21
CA TRP A 66 -20.05 -8.47 23.07
C TRP A 66 -20.27 -9.21 21.75
N VAL A 67 -19.65 -10.39 21.59
CA VAL A 67 -19.80 -11.23 20.39
C VAL A 67 -21.26 -11.58 20.15
N LYS A 68 -22.03 -11.93 21.19
CA LYS A 68 -23.45 -12.29 21.08
C LYS A 68 -24.35 -11.15 20.61
N ARG A 69 -24.03 -9.89 20.96
CA ARG A 69 -24.88 -8.72 20.67
C ARG A 69 -24.42 -7.90 19.47
N THR A 70 -23.19 -8.09 19.00
CA THR A 70 -22.61 -7.27 17.94
C THR A 70 -22.76 -7.92 16.58
N GLU A 71 -23.55 -7.28 15.73
CA GLU A 71 -23.65 -7.64 14.32
C GLU A 71 -22.43 -7.13 13.54
N ILE A 72 -21.92 -7.94 12.62
CA ILE A 72 -20.88 -7.52 11.67
C ILE A 72 -21.55 -6.60 10.64
N PRO A 73 -21.14 -5.32 10.51
CA PRO A 73 -21.71 -4.44 9.51
C PRO A 73 -21.61 -5.04 8.10
N SER A 74 -22.66 -4.87 7.29
CA SER A 74 -22.76 -5.47 5.95
C SER A 74 -21.63 -5.04 5.00
N ASP A 75 -20.91 -3.95 5.30
CA ASP A 75 -19.77 -3.48 4.52
C ASP A 75 -18.41 -4.03 4.96
N LYS A 76 -18.39 -5.03 5.86
CA LYS A 76 -17.16 -5.62 6.41
C LYS A 76 -17.22 -7.16 6.43
N PRO A 77 -16.06 -7.83 6.27
CA PRO A 77 -15.96 -9.29 6.41
C PRO A 77 -15.78 -9.74 7.88
N SER A 78 -15.43 -8.81 8.78
CA SER A 78 -15.22 -9.03 10.21
C SER A 78 -15.44 -7.72 10.96
N PHE A 79 -15.72 -7.79 12.26
CA PHE A 79 -15.85 -6.59 13.08
C PHE A 79 -15.32 -6.80 14.50
N GLY A 80 -14.54 -5.84 14.99
CA GLY A 80 -13.97 -5.85 16.33
C GLY A 80 -13.56 -4.46 16.81
N ALA A 81 -12.81 -4.42 17.91
CA ALA A 81 -12.33 -3.16 18.50
C ALA A 81 -11.48 -2.32 17.52
N PHE A 82 -10.64 -2.98 16.71
CA PHE A 82 -9.83 -2.30 15.69
C PHE A 82 -10.69 -1.68 14.58
N ASP A 83 -11.75 -2.36 14.15
CA ASP A 83 -12.69 -1.82 13.15
C ASP A 83 -13.47 -0.63 13.70
N THR A 84 -13.85 -0.66 14.97
CA THR A 84 -14.50 0.47 15.65
C THR A 84 -13.58 1.70 15.65
N LEU A 85 -12.29 1.52 15.95
CA LEU A 85 -11.30 2.60 15.91
C LEU A 85 -11.02 3.09 14.48
N ALA A 86 -11.00 2.17 13.51
CA ALA A 86 -10.84 2.50 12.10
C ALA A 86 -12.03 3.33 11.59
N ASP A 87 -13.26 2.95 11.91
CA ASP A 87 -14.47 3.69 11.53
C ASP A 87 -14.49 5.09 12.16
N LEU A 88 -14.11 5.22 13.44
CA LEU A 88 -13.94 6.52 14.08
C LEU A 88 -12.89 7.39 13.37
N SER A 89 -11.74 6.81 13.05
CA SER A 89 -10.66 7.51 12.34
C SER A 89 -11.10 7.94 10.94
N GLN A 90 -11.89 7.10 10.25
CA GLN A 90 -12.44 7.39 8.94
C GLN A 90 -13.47 8.52 8.98
N LEU A 91 -14.37 8.55 9.97
CA LEU A 91 -15.32 9.64 10.20
C LEU A 91 -14.61 10.97 10.49
N ARG A 92 -13.60 10.94 11.36
CA ARG A 92 -12.78 12.11 11.67
C ARG A 92 -12.04 12.64 10.44
N THR A 93 -11.49 11.74 9.63
CA THR A 93 -10.77 12.08 8.39
C THR A 93 -11.74 12.61 7.33
N ARG A 94 -12.93 12.02 7.21
CA ARG A 94 -14.00 12.52 6.34
C ARG A 94 -14.30 13.99 6.63
N ALA A 95 -14.55 14.34 7.90
CA ALA A 95 -14.85 15.73 8.28
C ALA A 95 -13.70 16.70 7.94
N LEU A 96 -12.45 16.25 8.07
CA LEU A 96 -11.27 17.03 7.66
C LEU A 96 -11.20 17.23 6.14
N LEU A 97 -11.47 16.17 5.36
CA LEU A 97 -11.47 16.22 3.89
C LEU A 97 -12.64 17.04 3.35
N GLU A 98 -13.83 16.93 3.93
CA GLU A 98 -15.00 17.76 3.56
C GLU A 98 -14.74 19.24 3.84
N ALA A 99 -14.08 19.58 4.96
CA ALA A 99 -13.66 20.95 5.22
C ALA A 99 -12.61 21.42 4.20
N ALA A 100 -11.63 20.56 3.87
CA ALA A 100 -10.59 20.88 2.89
C ALA A 100 -11.14 21.04 1.46
N ALA A 101 -12.19 20.32 1.10
CA ALA A 101 -12.85 20.40 -0.20
C ALA A 101 -13.52 21.76 -0.46
N LYS A 102 -13.82 22.53 0.58
CA LYS A 102 -14.34 23.91 0.45
C LYS A 102 -13.31 24.88 -0.15
N ASN A 103 -12.02 24.53 -0.13
CA ASN A 103 -10.97 25.30 -0.78
C ASN A 103 -10.56 24.62 -2.11
N PRO A 104 -10.88 25.22 -3.27
CA PRO A 104 -10.52 24.66 -4.58
C PRO A 104 -9.01 24.44 -4.79
N ARG A 105 -8.15 25.15 -4.04
CA ARG A 105 -6.69 24.99 -4.11
C ARG A 105 -6.17 23.80 -3.29
N SER A 106 -7.02 23.20 -2.43
CA SER A 106 -6.64 22.07 -1.58
C SER A 106 -6.41 20.82 -2.41
N LYS A 107 -5.20 20.23 -2.31
CA LYS A 107 -4.86 18.97 -2.98
C LYS A 107 -5.71 17.81 -2.46
N ILE A 108 -5.78 17.66 -1.13
CA ILE A 108 -6.60 16.62 -0.47
C ILE A 108 -8.11 16.83 -0.70
N GLY A 109 -8.55 18.09 -0.78
CA GLY A 109 -9.95 18.43 -1.07
C GLY A 109 -10.36 18.06 -2.49
N ARG A 110 -9.52 18.42 -3.49
CA ARG A 110 -9.73 18.02 -4.90
C ARG A 110 -9.68 16.51 -5.08
N ALA A 111 -8.76 15.82 -4.39
CA ALA A 111 -8.66 14.37 -4.41
C ALA A 111 -9.97 13.73 -3.93
N TYR A 112 -10.40 14.10 -2.71
CA TYR A 112 -11.62 13.58 -2.10
C TYR A 112 -12.86 13.85 -2.95
N ALA A 113 -13.03 15.09 -3.43
CA ALA A 113 -14.19 15.47 -4.24
C ALA A 113 -14.24 14.75 -5.59
N ALA A 114 -13.10 14.62 -6.29
CA ALA A 114 -13.05 13.93 -7.58
C ALA A 114 -13.41 12.44 -7.45
N TYR A 115 -13.01 11.76 -6.38
CA TYR A 115 -13.38 10.37 -6.14
C TYR A 115 -14.87 10.22 -5.76
N LEU A 116 -15.42 11.17 -5.00
CA LEU A 116 -16.80 11.10 -4.51
C LEU A 116 -17.84 11.21 -5.65
N ASP A 117 -17.52 11.94 -6.71
CA ASP A 117 -18.42 12.27 -7.82
C ASP A 117 -18.58 11.11 -8.82
N THR A 118 -19.39 10.11 -8.45
CA THR A 118 -19.68 8.96 -9.32
C THR A 118 -20.48 9.36 -10.56
N ALA A 119 -21.30 10.41 -10.50
CA ALA A 119 -22.06 10.89 -11.64
C ALA A 119 -21.13 11.41 -12.75
N ALA A 120 -20.10 12.19 -12.39
CA ALA A 120 -19.10 12.65 -13.36
C ALA A 120 -18.24 11.50 -13.91
N ILE A 121 -17.96 10.47 -13.10
CA ILE A 121 -17.26 9.26 -13.56
C ILE A 121 -18.12 8.49 -14.57
N ASP A 122 -19.38 8.24 -14.24
CA ASP A 122 -20.33 7.53 -15.10
C ASP A 122 -20.55 8.28 -16.42
N ALA A 123 -20.71 9.61 -16.37
CA ALA A 123 -20.90 10.44 -17.56
C ALA A 123 -19.70 10.41 -18.53
N LYS A 124 -18.48 10.19 -18.03
CA LYS A 124 -17.28 10.05 -18.87
C LYS A 124 -17.17 8.66 -19.52
N GLY A 125 -17.94 7.68 -19.05
CA GLY A 125 -17.82 6.30 -19.50
C GLY A 125 -16.40 5.78 -19.33
N ILE A 126 -15.97 4.93 -20.27
CA ILE A 126 -14.61 4.38 -20.31
C ILE A 126 -13.62 5.25 -21.08
N ALA A 127 -14.02 6.43 -21.57
CA ALA A 127 -13.14 7.29 -22.36
C ALA A 127 -11.79 7.61 -21.68
N PRO A 128 -11.71 7.83 -20.35
CA PRO A 128 -10.43 8.11 -19.69
C PRO A 128 -9.40 6.96 -19.78
N ILE A 129 -9.84 5.70 -19.77
CA ILE A 129 -8.93 4.53 -19.83
C ILE A 129 -8.63 4.08 -21.26
N GLN A 130 -9.46 4.46 -22.25
CA GLN A 130 -9.31 4.03 -23.65
C GLN A 130 -7.90 4.22 -24.24
N PRO A 131 -7.18 5.34 -24.01
CA PRO A 131 -5.81 5.49 -24.51
C PRO A 131 -4.85 4.40 -24.01
N TRP A 132 -5.03 3.95 -22.76
CA TRP A 132 -4.24 2.87 -22.18
C TRP A 132 -4.66 1.50 -22.75
N LEU A 133 -5.96 1.25 -22.87
CA LEU A 133 -6.46 -0.01 -23.47
C LEU A 133 -6.03 -0.16 -24.93
N ALA A 134 -5.99 0.94 -25.69
CA ALA A 134 -5.50 0.95 -27.06
C ALA A 134 -4.02 0.54 -27.17
N ARG A 135 -3.17 1.00 -26.24
CA ARG A 135 -1.76 0.58 -26.15
C ARG A 135 -1.62 -0.91 -25.84
N ILE A 136 -2.45 -1.44 -24.94
CA ILE A 136 -2.48 -2.88 -24.67
C ILE A 136 -2.87 -3.64 -25.95
N LYS A 137 -3.91 -3.19 -26.64
CA LYS A 137 -4.40 -3.83 -27.88
C LYS A 137 -3.39 -3.84 -29.03
N SER A 138 -2.49 -2.87 -29.09
CA SER A 138 -1.41 -2.81 -30.10
C SER A 138 -0.24 -3.76 -29.82
N LEU A 139 -0.25 -4.51 -28.72
CA LEU A 139 0.81 -5.45 -28.36
C LEU A 139 0.85 -6.62 -29.36
N THR A 140 1.92 -6.75 -30.15
CA THR A 140 2.05 -7.82 -31.17
C THR A 140 3.18 -8.80 -30.91
N SER A 141 4.12 -8.46 -30.02
CA SER A 141 5.30 -9.28 -29.74
C SER A 141 5.60 -9.41 -28.24
N LYS A 142 6.53 -10.31 -27.89
CA LYS A 142 7.06 -10.43 -26.52
C LYS A 142 7.85 -9.20 -26.09
N ALA A 143 8.56 -8.56 -27.03
CA ALA A 143 9.27 -7.31 -26.76
C ALA A 143 8.28 -6.19 -26.43
N ASP A 144 7.17 -6.09 -27.17
CA ASP A 144 6.10 -5.13 -26.88
C ASP A 144 5.50 -5.37 -25.49
N TYR A 145 5.34 -6.64 -25.10
CA TYR A 145 4.85 -6.99 -23.77
C TYR A 145 5.76 -6.47 -22.66
N VAL A 146 7.09 -6.61 -22.79
CA VAL A 146 8.04 -6.06 -21.81
C VAL A 146 7.92 -4.53 -21.74
N ALA A 147 7.84 -3.85 -22.89
CA ALA A 147 7.65 -2.40 -22.95
C ALA A 147 6.35 -1.94 -22.26
N LEU A 148 5.25 -2.65 -22.50
CA LEU A 148 3.97 -2.35 -21.86
C LEU A 148 3.94 -2.74 -20.39
N ALA A 149 4.63 -3.81 -19.98
CA ALA A 149 4.78 -4.17 -18.56
C ALA A 149 5.55 -3.08 -17.80
N ILE A 150 6.54 -2.43 -18.42
CA ILE A 150 7.20 -1.25 -17.85
C ILE A 150 6.19 -0.12 -17.62
N GLU A 151 5.40 0.23 -18.65
CA GLU A 151 4.40 1.29 -18.51
C GLU A 151 3.33 0.95 -17.46
N ALA A 152 2.81 -0.28 -17.48
CA ALA A 152 1.82 -0.81 -16.56
C ALA A 152 2.30 -0.73 -15.11
N SER A 153 3.51 -1.21 -14.84
CA SER A 153 4.13 -1.15 -13.51
C SER A 153 4.21 0.29 -12.99
N ARG A 154 4.56 1.24 -13.87
CA ARG A 154 4.70 2.66 -13.52
C ARG A 154 3.37 3.35 -13.25
N ILE A 155 2.24 2.72 -13.56
CA ILE A 155 0.90 3.26 -13.32
C ILE A 155 0.09 2.38 -12.36
N GLY A 156 0.75 1.48 -11.62
CA GLY A 156 0.13 0.64 -10.60
C GLY A 156 -0.59 -0.60 -11.14
N VAL A 157 -0.62 -0.81 -12.46
CA VAL A 157 -1.18 -2.03 -13.04
C VAL A 157 -0.24 -3.18 -12.72
N ALA A 158 -0.78 -4.23 -12.10
CA ALA A 158 -0.01 -5.41 -11.72
C ALA A 158 0.62 -6.07 -12.96
N VAL A 159 1.86 -6.52 -12.79
CA VAL A 159 2.66 -7.20 -13.82
C VAL A 159 3.19 -8.53 -13.26
N PRO A 160 3.77 -9.42 -14.10
CA PRO A 160 4.11 -10.78 -13.66
C PRO A 160 5.15 -10.89 -12.53
N PHE A 161 5.92 -9.83 -12.28
CA PHE A 161 6.96 -9.80 -11.27
C PHE A 161 6.77 -8.61 -10.33
N GLY A 162 6.84 -8.87 -9.03
CA GLY A 162 6.87 -7.80 -8.03
C GLY A 162 8.25 -7.18 -8.02
N THR A 163 8.36 -5.92 -8.42
CA THR A 163 9.63 -5.19 -8.45
C THR A 163 9.54 -3.92 -7.61
N GLY A 164 10.57 -3.64 -6.84
CA GLY A 164 10.62 -2.41 -6.04
C GLY A 164 11.92 -2.23 -5.29
N VAL A 165 12.11 -1.03 -4.76
CA VAL A 165 13.28 -0.64 -3.96
C VAL A 165 12.94 -0.73 -2.47
N SER A 166 13.74 -1.48 -1.73
CA SER A 166 13.64 -1.63 -0.27
C SER A 166 15.03 -1.59 0.37
N THR A 167 15.12 -1.55 1.69
CA THR A 167 16.41 -1.68 2.38
C THR A 167 17.04 -3.06 2.12
N ASP A 168 18.35 -3.12 1.91
CA ASP A 168 19.06 -4.39 1.76
C ASP A 168 19.12 -5.11 3.12
N ALA A 169 18.55 -6.31 3.21
CA ALA A 169 18.49 -7.07 4.46
C ALA A 169 19.87 -7.41 5.04
N LYS A 170 20.91 -7.52 4.19
CA LYS A 170 22.30 -7.73 4.63
C LYS A 170 23.14 -6.46 4.62
N ASN A 171 22.59 -5.33 4.18
CA ASN A 171 23.22 -4.01 4.25
C ASN A 171 22.16 -2.91 4.52
N PRO A 172 21.65 -2.79 5.77
CA PRO A 172 20.46 -2.00 6.09
C PRO A 172 20.64 -0.47 5.94
N ASP A 173 21.85 0.01 5.66
CA ASP A 173 22.15 1.41 5.35
C ASP A 173 22.03 1.73 3.86
N SER A 174 21.71 0.74 3.03
CA SER A 174 21.56 0.89 1.59
C SER A 174 20.19 0.41 1.10
N TYR A 175 19.74 1.00 0.00
CA TYR A 175 18.61 0.51 -0.77
C TYR A 175 19.09 -0.50 -1.82
N VAL A 176 18.26 -1.51 -2.09
CA VAL A 176 18.46 -2.52 -3.13
C VAL A 176 17.19 -2.71 -3.94
N VAL A 177 17.36 -3.08 -5.20
CA VAL A 177 16.25 -3.52 -6.06
C VAL A 177 15.91 -4.96 -5.72
N SER A 178 14.63 -5.23 -5.50
CA SER A 178 14.12 -6.57 -5.26
C SER A 178 13.20 -7.02 -6.39
N VAL A 179 13.28 -8.30 -6.75
CA VAL A 179 12.37 -8.97 -7.69
C VAL A 179 11.78 -10.19 -6.99
N ARG A 180 10.46 -10.37 -7.04
CA ARG A 180 9.75 -11.49 -6.41
C ARG A 180 8.64 -12.03 -7.30
N GLN A 181 8.16 -13.25 -7.00
CA GLN A 181 7.02 -13.84 -7.70
C GLN A 181 5.77 -12.94 -7.57
N ALA A 182 5.01 -12.82 -8.66
CA ALA A 182 3.73 -12.11 -8.71
C ALA A 182 2.87 -12.67 -9.85
N GLY A 183 2.00 -11.86 -10.46
CA GLY A 183 1.30 -12.20 -11.69
C GLY A 183 -0.02 -12.96 -11.55
N LEU A 184 -0.54 -13.13 -10.33
CA LEU A 184 -1.83 -13.81 -10.08
C LEU A 184 -2.99 -12.82 -9.86
N GLY A 185 -4.19 -13.20 -10.32
CA GLY A 185 -5.52 -12.68 -9.99
C GLY A 185 -5.94 -12.78 -8.54
N MET A 186 -5.73 -13.95 -7.98
CA MET A 186 -6.21 -14.30 -6.66
C MET A 186 -5.05 -14.26 -5.64
N PRO A 187 -5.35 -14.22 -4.32
CA PRO A 187 -4.38 -13.87 -3.28
C PRO A 187 -3.10 -14.72 -3.23
N ASN A 188 -3.16 -15.97 -3.65
CA ASN A 188 -2.00 -16.87 -3.69
C ASN A 188 -2.25 -18.06 -4.62
N ARG A 189 -1.22 -18.90 -4.79
CA ARG A 189 -1.26 -20.09 -5.66
C ARG A 189 -2.33 -21.11 -5.28
N ASP A 190 -2.73 -21.20 -4.02
CA ASP A 190 -3.65 -22.26 -3.56
C ASP A 190 -5.06 -22.06 -4.11
N TYR A 191 -5.45 -20.81 -4.41
CA TYR A 191 -6.69 -20.50 -5.14
C TYR A 191 -6.75 -21.09 -6.55
N TYR A 192 -5.61 -21.48 -7.13
CA TYR A 192 -5.53 -22.08 -8.47
C TYR A 192 -5.34 -23.59 -8.45
N LEU A 193 -4.70 -24.12 -7.39
CA LEU A 193 -4.12 -25.46 -7.34
C LEU A 193 -4.75 -26.37 -6.28
N SER A 194 -5.39 -25.82 -5.24
CA SER A 194 -5.96 -26.62 -4.16
C SER A 194 -7.14 -27.46 -4.65
N PRO A 195 -7.25 -28.73 -4.23
CA PRO A 195 -8.43 -29.54 -4.51
C PRO A 195 -9.65 -29.17 -3.67
N ASP A 196 -9.54 -28.22 -2.73
CA ASP A 196 -10.65 -27.76 -1.89
C ASP A 196 -11.83 -27.27 -2.76
N PRO A 197 -13.04 -27.85 -2.62
CA PRO A 197 -14.22 -27.45 -3.40
C PRO A 197 -14.54 -25.95 -3.34
N LYS A 198 -14.31 -25.29 -2.20
CA LYS A 198 -14.54 -23.85 -2.04
C LYS A 198 -13.56 -23.05 -2.90
N LEU A 199 -12.29 -23.44 -2.94
CA LEU A 199 -11.28 -22.76 -3.76
C LEU A 199 -11.49 -23.02 -5.26
N GLN A 200 -11.93 -24.22 -5.64
CA GLN A 200 -12.34 -24.52 -7.02
C GLN A 200 -13.53 -23.65 -7.45
N ALA A 201 -14.54 -23.51 -6.59
CA ALA A 201 -15.67 -22.61 -6.83
C ALA A 201 -15.22 -21.14 -6.93
N THR A 202 -14.27 -20.69 -6.08
CA THR A 202 -13.71 -19.34 -6.18
C THR A 202 -12.95 -19.13 -7.50
N LYS A 203 -12.18 -20.12 -7.97
CA LYS A 203 -11.48 -20.07 -9.27
C LYS A 203 -12.47 -19.96 -10.44
N ALA A 204 -13.56 -20.71 -10.40
CA ALA A 204 -14.62 -20.62 -11.41
C ALA A 204 -15.31 -19.24 -11.38
N ALA A 205 -15.62 -18.72 -10.18
CA ALA A 205 -16.17 -17.38 -10.01
C ALA A 205 -15.20 -16.29 -10.51
N TYR A 206 -13.89 -16.51 -10.37
CA TYR A 206 -12.86 -15.62 -10.88
C TYR A 206 -12.87 -15.58 -12.41
N GLN A 207 -12.94 -16.73 -13.09
CA GLN A 207 -13.09 -16.77 -14.54
C GLN A 207 -14.31 -15.96 -15.01
N GLY A 208 -15.47 -16.17 -14.36
CA GLY A 208 -16.68 -15.41 -14.68
C GLY A 208 -16.51 -13.91 -14.45
N HIS A 209 -15.75 -13.50 -13.44
CA HIS A 209 -15.42 -12.09 -13.20
C HIS A 209 -14.61 -11.49 -14.36
N ILE A 210 -13.58 -12.18 -14.83
CA ILE A 210 -12.80 -11.73 -15.99
C ILE A 210 -13.70 -11.59 -17.22
N ALA A 211 -14.56 -12.56 -17.48
CA ALA A 211 -15.49 -12.52 -18.61
C ALA A 211 -16.46 -11.32 -18.54
N ARG A 212 -17.00 -11.03 -17.35
CA ARG A 212 -17.88 -9.86 -17.15
C ARG A 212 -17.12 -8.55 -17.31
N MET A 213 -15.89 -8.43 -16.81
CA MET A 213 -15.04 -7.25 -17.00
C MET A 213 -14.72 -7.01 -18.49
N PHE A 214 -14.38 -8.06 -19.22
CA PHE A 214 -14.17 -7.99 -20.68
C PHE A 214 -15.44 -7.58 -21.41
N THR A 215 -16.60 -8.13 -21.04
CA THR A 215 -17.89 -7.76 -21.62
C THR A 215 -18.21 -6.28 -21.38
N LEU A 216 -18.01 -5.78 -20.15
CA LEU A 216 -18.18 -4.37 -19.81
C LEU A 216 -17.25 -3.45 -20.62
N ALA A 217 -16.04 -3.92 -20.92
CA ALA A 217 -15.07 -3.20 -21.75
C ALA A 217 -15.36 -3.30 -23.27
N GLY A 218 -16.41 -4.02 -23.69
CA GLY A 218 -16.79 -4.20 -25.09
C GLY A 218 -15.88 -5.18 -25.84
N GLU A 219 -15.23 -6.10 -25.12
CA GLU A 219 -14.36 -7.12 -25.71
C GLU A 219 -15.17 -8.33 -26.20
N PRO A 220 -14.94 -8.80 -27.45
CA PRO A 220 -15.55 -10.03 -27.93
C PRO A 220 -14.91 -11.27 -27.28
N ASP A 221 -15.61 -12.41 -27.38
CA ASP A 221 -15.16 -13.74 -26.95
C ASP A 221 -14.73 -13.79 -25.48
N ALA A 222 -15.40 -13.01 -24.64
CA ALA A 222 -15.02 -12.77 -23.24
C ALA A 222 -14.83 -14.06 -22.42
N GLU A 223 -15.71 -15.06 -22.59
CA GLU A 223 -15.63 -16.33 -21.85
C GLU A 223 -14.39 -17.16 -22.25
N ALA A 224 -14.11 -17.26 -23.55
CA ALA A 224 -12.95 -18.01 -24.04
C ALA A 224 -11.64 -17.34 -23.61
N ARG A 225 -11.57 -16.00 -23.69
CA ARG A 225 -10.43 -15.20 -23.25
C ARG A 225 -10.23 -15.28 -21.74
N ALA A 226 -11.30 -15.20 -20.96
CA ALA A 226 -11.25 -15.37 -19.51
C ALA A 226 -10.68 -16.73 -19.11
N LYS A 227 -11.14 -17.81 -19.75
CA LYS A 227 -10.59 -19.15 -19.54
C LYS A 227 -9.09 -19.20 -19.85
N ALA A 228 -8.66 -18.64 -20.99
CA ALA A 228 -7.26 -18.62 -21.38
C ALA A 228 -6.37 -17.86 -20.37
N VAL A 229 -6.86 -16.76 -19.79
CA VAL A 229 -6.18 -16.03 -18.72
C VAL A 229 -6.07 -16.88 -17.45
N VAL A 230 -7.15 -17.54 -17.02
CA VAL A 230 -7.12 -18.41 -15.83
C VAL A 230 -6.20 -19.62 -16.02
N ASP A 231 -6.17 -20.21 -17.21
CA ASP A 231 -5.25 -21.31 -17.55
C ASP A 231 -3.79 -20.83 -17.48
N PHE A 232 -3.48 -19.64 -18.02
CA PHE A 232 -2.16 -19.02 -17.92
C PHE A 232 -1.76 -18.73 -16.47
N GLU A 233 -2.65 -18.12 -15.68
CA GLU A 233 -2.39 -17.85 -14.27
C GLU A 233 -2.25 -19.12 -13.43
N THR A 234 -2.90 -20.22 -13.84
CA THR A 234 -2.70 -21.54 -13.20
C THR A 234 -1.27 -22.04 -13.43
N GLN A 235 -0.70 -21.85 -14.62
CA GLN A 235 0.71 -22.19 -14.89
C GLN A 235 1.68 -21.30 -14.10
N VAL A 236 1.38 -20.00 -13.98
CA VAL A 236 2.12 -19.08 -13.09
C VAL A 236 2.06 -19.57 -11.64
N ALA A 237 0.88 -19.98 -11.16
CA ALA A 237 0.69 -20.48 -9.79
C ALA A 237 1.47 -21.78 -9.52
N GLN A 238 1.62 -22.65 -10.53
CA GLN A 238 2.44 -23.86 -10.41
C GLN A 238 3.90 -23.54 -10.13
N ALA A 239 4.45 -22.47 -10.72
CA ALA A 239 5.82 -22.01 -10.49
C ALA A 239 6.02 -21.32 -9.12
N HIS A 240 4.96 -20.76 -8.52
CA HIS A 240 5.06 -20.05 -7.24
C HIS A 240 5.55 -20.95 -6.10
N TRP A 241 6.39 -20.38 -5.24
CA TRP A 241 6.62 -20.94 -3.91
C TRP A 241 5.36 -20.81 -3.05
N THR A 242 5.25 -21.69 -2.06
CA THR A 242 4.20 -21.62 -1.03
C THR A 242 4.39 -20.42 -0.09
N ASN A 243 3.33 -20.06 0.64
CA ASN A 243 3.41 -19.01 1.66
C ASN A 243 4.40 -19.36 2.79
N VAL A 244 4.55 -20.65 3.12
CA VAL A 244 5.51 -21.10 4.16
C VAL A 244 6.94 -20.86 3.70
N GLN A 245 7.28 -21.24 2.47
CA GLN A 245 8.61 -21.02 1.90
C GLN A 245 8.92 -19.53 1.77
N SER A 246 7.94 -18.71 1.37
CA SER A 246 8.13 -17.27 1.13
C SER A 246 8.29 -16.43 2.41
N ARG A 247 8.08 -17.01 3.61
CA ARG A 247 8.27 -16.32 4.90
C ARG A 247 9.67 -16.53 5.50
N ASP A 248 10.47 -17.40 4.91
CA ASP A 248 11.84 -17.67 5.33
C ASP A 248 12.77 -16.53 4.82
N ALA A 249 13.29 -15.74 5.75
CA ALA A 249 14.09 -14.56 5.45
C ALA A 249 15.43 -14.89 4.78
N ASP A 250 16.01 -16.07 5.08
CA ASP A 250 17.27 -16.50 4.49
C ASP A 250 17.06 -17.01 3.07
N LYS A 251 16.02 -17.83 2.85
CA LYS A 251 15.70 -18.36 1.51
C LYS A 251 15.26 -17.28 0.52
N THR A 252 14.71 -16.18 1.01
CA THR A 252 14.24 -15.07 0.16
C THR A 252 15.32 -14.04 -0.15
N TYR A 253 16.53 -14.20 0.38
CA TYR A 253 17.66 -13.33 0.07
C TYR A 253 18.62 -13.98 -0.94
N ASN A 254 18.37 -13.77 -2.24
CA ASN A 254 19.24 -14.29 -3.30
C ASN A 254 19.78 -13.13 -4.13
N LYS A 255 20.90 -12.54 -3.69
CA LYS A 255 21.56 -11.45 -4.41
C LYS A 255 22.33 -12.00 -5.62
N MET A 256 22.07 -11.44 -6.79
CA MET A 256 22.72 -11.83 -8.05
C MET A 256 22.89 -10.62 -8.97
N SER A 257 23.74 -10.74 -9.99
CA SER A 257 23.85 -9.71 -11.02
C SER A 257 22.63 -9.71 -11.95
N VAL A 258 22.36 -8.60 -12.62
CA VAL A 258 21.31 -8.54 -13.65
C VAL A 258 21.62 -9.49 -14.82
N ALA A 259 22.89 -9.75 -15.12
CA ALA A 259 23.30 -10.75 -16.09
C ALA A 259 22.91 -12.18 -15.65
N GLN A 260 23.18 -12.54 -14.39
CA GLN A 260 22.77 -13.83 -13.81
C GLN A 260 21.24 -13.98 -13.80
N LEU A 261 20.51 -12.91 -13.51
CA LEU A 261 19.05 -12.92 -13.61
C LEU A 261 18.60 -13.17 -15.06
N ALA A 262 19.22 -12.50 -16.04
CA ALA A 262 18.89 -12.71 -17.45
C ALA A 262 19.14 -14.15 -17.91
N GLU A 263 20.24 -14.77 -17.46
CA GLU A 263 20.53 -16.20 -17.69
C GLU A 263 19.49 -17.13 -17.04
N LEU A 264 19.01 -16.78 -15.84
CA LEU A 264 17.99 -17.53 -15.11
C LEU A 264 16.60 -17.45 -15.76
N THR A 265 16.32 -16.39 -16.52
CA THR A 265 14.99 -16.08 -17.06
C THR A 265 14.98 -15.90 -18.58
N PRO A 266 15.43 -16.89 -19.37
CA PRO A 266 15.42 -16.81 -20.83
C PRO A 266 13.95 -16.78 -21.29
N GLY A 267 13.45 -15.58 -21.65
CA GLY A 267 12.03 -15.38 -21.92
C GLY A 267 11.47 -14.05 -21.43
N PHE A 268 12.16 -13.38 -20.51
CA PHE A 268 11.80 -12.04 -20.05
C PHE A 268 13.04 -11.16 -19.94
N ASP A 269 13.07 -10.05 -20.68
CA ASP A 269 14.19 -9.11 -20.68
C ASP A 269 14.18 -8.23 -19.42
N PHE A 270 14.70 -8.77 -18.32
CA PHE A 270 14.82 -8.05 -17.06
C PHE A 270 15.74 -6.82 -17.15
N ALA A 271 16.77 -6.84 -18.00
CA ALA A 271 17.67 -5.70 -18.13
C ALA A 271 16.91 -4.47 -18.67
N THR A 272 16.16 -4.65 -19.76
CA THR A 272 15.29 -3.61 -20.30
C THR A 272 14.18 -3.23 -19.33
N TYR A 273 13.54 -4.22 -18.71
CA TYR A 273 12.46 -3.99 -17.75
C TYR A 273 12.92 -3.13 -16.55
N LEU A 274 14.00 -3.52 -15.86
CA LEU A 274 14.53 -2.82 -14.69
C LEU A 274 14.97 -1.39 -15.04
N LYS A 275 15.61 -1.20 -16.20
CA LYS A 275 15.95 0.14 -16.69
C LYS A 275 14.70 0.98 -16.94
N GLY A 276 13.68 0.41 -17.60
CA GLY A 276 12.47 1.13 -17.98
C GLY A 276 11.56 1.49 -16.80
N VAL A 277 11.51 0.65 -15.76
CA VAL A 277 10.81 1.00 -14.51
C VAL A 277 11.59 2.02 -13.68
N GLY A 278 12.80 2.42 -14.09
CA GLY A 278 13.58 3.47 -13.44
C GLY A 278 14.47 2.97 -12.31
N THR A 279 14.84 1.69 -12.33
CA THR A 279 15.80 1.07 -11.40
C THR A 279 17.01 0.51 -12.15
N PRO A 280 17.79 1.34 -12.88
CA PRO A 280 19.03 0.86 -13.48
C PRO A 280 19.99 0.40 -12.39
N THR A 281 20.42 -0.86 -12.43
CA THR A 281 21.29 -1.47 -11.42
C THR A 281 22.05 -2.64 -12.02
N ASP A 282 23.19 -2.99 -11.40
CA ASP A 282 23.98 -4.17 -11.77
C ASP A 282 23.60 -5.40 -10.95
N THR A 283 22.95 -5.21 -9.79
CA THR A 283 22.61 -6.30 -8.87
C THR A 283 21.19 -6.19 -8.32
N VAL A 284 20.56 -7.33 -8.10
CA VAL A 284 19.20 -7.45 -7.57
C VAL A 284 19.14 -8.52 -6.49
N VAL A 285 18.20 -8.39 -5.56
CA VAL A 285 17.81 -9.47 -4.65
C VAL A 285 16.57 -10.16 -5.20
N VAL A 286 16.69 -11.44 -5.53
CA VAL A 286 15.58 -12.26 -6.03
C VAL A 286 14.96 -13.05 -4.89
N GLY A 287 13.67 -12.82 -4.63
CA GLY A 287 12.92 -13.46 -3.54
C GLY A 287 12.75 -14.96 -3.73
N GLN A 288 12.25 -15.39 -4.88
CA GLN A 288 11.97 -16.80 -5.18
C GLN A 288 12.58 -17.17 -6.53
N PRO A 289 13.89 -17.47 -6.60
CA PRO A 289 14.60 -17.63 -7.87
C PRO A 289 13.95 -18.64 -8.84
N SER A 290 13.57 -19.83 -8.35
CA SER A 290 12.94 -20.84 -9.20
C SER A 290 11.51 -20.45 -9.64
N ALA A 291 10.78 -19.69 -8.81
CA ALA A 291 9.48 -19.16 -9.22
C ALA A 291 9.64 -18.08 -10.28
N VAL A 292 10.59 -17.17 -10.12
CA VAL A 292 10.89 -16.11 -11.11
C VAL A 292 11.30 -16.72 -12.45
N ALA A 293 12.17 -17.75 -12.43
CA ALA A 293 12.53 -18.53 -13.61
C ALA A 293 11.31 -19.20 -14.28
N GLY A 294 10.49 -19.90 -13.48
CA GLY A 294 9.31 -20.59 -13.98
C GLY A 294 8.27 -19.64 -14.59
N ILE A 295 8.02 -18.49 -13.96
CA ILE A 295 7.12 -17.46 -14.48
C ILE A 295 7.65 -16.88 -15.80
N ALA A 296 8.96 -16.60 -15.89
CA ALA A 296 9.56 -16.13 -17.14
C ALA A 296 9.39 -17.13 -18.29
N LYS A 297 9.54 -18.43 -18.01
CA LYS A 297 9.24 -19.49 -18.97
C LYS A 297 7.77 -19.51 -19.39
N VAL A 298 6.84 -19.44 -18.44
CA VAL A 298 5.40 -19.40 -18.73
C VAL A 298 5.04 -18.18 -19.59
N ILE A 299 5.66 -17.02 -19.33
CA ILE A 299 5.50 -15.83 -20.18
C ILE A 299 6.04 -16.07 -21.58
N ALA A 300 7.22 -16.69 -21.72
CA ALA A 300 7.82 -16.97 -23.01
C ALA A 300 6.91 -17.86 -23.87
N ASP A 301 6.38 -18.93 -23.26
CA ASP A 301 5.59 -19.97 -23.91
C ASP A 301 4.13 -19.52 -24.21
N ALA A 302 3.61 -18.51 -23.52
CA ALA A 302 2.22 -18.06 -23.68
C ALA A 302 1.93 -17.45 -25.08
N PRO A 303 0.72 -17.55 -25.62
CA PRO A 303 0.32 -16.73 -26.76
C PRO A 303 0.34 -15.24 -26.41
N VAL A 304 0.77 -14.40 -27.36
CA VAL A 304 0.79 -12.92 -27.20
C VAL A 304 -0.59 -12.36 -26.82
N ALA A 305 -1.66 -12.93 -27.39
CA ALA A 305 -3.03 -12.54 -27.07
C ALA A 305 -3.38 -12.76 -25.58
N VAL A 306 -2.88 -13.82 -24.95
CA VAL A 306 -3.13 -14.09 -23.53
C VAL A 306 -2.38 -13.10 -22.63
N LEU A 307 -1.15 -12.73 -23.00
CA LEU A 307 -0.39 -11.69 -22.29
C LEU A 307 -1.05 -10.31 -22.37
N ARG A 308 -1.63 -10.00 -23.54
CA ARG A 308 -2.45 -8.81 -23.75
C ARG A 308 -3.69 -8.83 -22.85
N ASP A 309 -4.40 -9.95 -22.81
CA ASP A 309 -5.61 -10.12 -22.01
C ASP A 309 -5.33 -10.05 -20.50
N GLN A 310 -4.18 -10.57 -20.07
CA GLN A 310 -3.70 -10.41 -18.70
C GLN A 310 -3.55 -8.92 -18.35
N LEU A 311 -2.82 -8.13 -19.13
CA LEU A 311 -2.67 -6.68 -18.87
C LEU A 311 -4.02 -5.95 -18.93
N LEU A 312 -4.91 -6.37 -19.83
CA LEU A 312 -6.24 -5.80 -19.94
C LEU A 312 -7.05 -6.00 -18.65
N ILE A 313 -7.19 -7.23 -18.16
CA ILE A 313 -7.94 -7.48 -16.92
C ILE A 313 -7.29 -6.81 -15.71
N ARG A 314 -5.95 -6.86 -15.59
CA ARG A 314 -5.23 -6.15 -14.52
C ARG A 314 -5.54 -4.66 -14.49
N SER A 315 -5.68 -4.06 -15.66
CA SER A 315 -5.98 -2.64 -15.79
C SER A 315 -7.43 -2.33 -15.43
N LEU A 316 -8.38 -3.16 -15.86
CA LEU A 316 -9.79 -2.99 -15.50
C LEU A 316 -9.98 -3.13 -13.99
N ASP A 317 -9.30 -4.08 -13.34
CA ASP A 317 -9.34 -4.26 -11.90
C ASP A 317 -8.71 -3.09 -11.13
N GLU A 318 -7.50 -2.66 -11.52
CA GLU A 318 -6.78 -1.56 -10.87
C GLU A 318 -7.58 -0.24 -10.90
N PHE A 319 -8.26 0.04 -12.01
CA PHE A 319 -8.99 1.28 -12.19
C PHE A 319 -10.50 1.17 -11.93
N ALA A 320 -11.02 -0.01 -11.56
CA ALA A 320 -12.46 -0.29 -11.44
C ALA A 320 -13.22 0.76 -10.61
N SER A 321 -12.63 1.21 -9.49
CA SER A 321 -13.28 2.14 -8.57
C SER A 321 -13.38 3.58 -9.08
N VAL A 322 -12.69 3.90 -10.18
CA VAL A 322 -12.71 5.20 -10.88
C VAL A 322 -13.13 5.07 -12.35
N LEU A 323 -13.75 3.93 -12.69
CA LEU A 323 -14.47 3.66 -13.93
C LEU A 323 -15.99 3.70 -13.67
N PRO A 324 -16.85 3.59 -14.72
CA PRO A 324 -18.29 3.57 -14.52
C PRO A 324 -18.74 2.52 -13.52
N SER A 325 -19.84 2.82 -12.81
CA SER A 325 -20.38 2.06 -11.68
C SER A 325 -20.53 0.56 -11.92
N ALA A 326 -20.71 0.13 -13.18
CA ALA A 326 -20.77 -1.29 -13.53
C ALA A 326 -19.44 -2.03 -13.29
N PHE A 327 -18.30 -1.40 -13.58
CA PHE A 327 -16.96 -1.97 -13.31
C PHE A 327 -16.68 -2.04 -11.81
N ASP A 328 -16.99 -0.96 -11.08
CA ASP A 328 -16.83 -0.90 -9.61
C ASP A 328 -17.66 -2.00 -8.92
N LYS A 329 -18.91 -2.21 -9.37
CA LYS A 329 -19.81 -3.25 -8.85
C LYS A 329 -19.31 -4.65 -9.19
N GLU A 330 -18.87 -4.89 -10.42
CA GLU A 330 -18.35 -6.21 -10.83
C GLU A 330 -17.07 -6.56 -10.06
N ASN A 331 -16.14 -5.61 -9.94
CA ASN A 331 -14.92 -5.80 -9.16
C ASN A 331 -15.26 -6.11 -7.68
N PHE A 332 -16.20 -5.38 -7.08
CA PHE A 332 -16.65 -5.68 -5.73
C PHE A 332 -17.34 -7.04 -5.61
N ALA A 333 -18.16 -7.43 -6.58
CA ALA A 333 -18.86 -8.71 -6.56
C ALA A 333 -17.87 -9.87 -6.42
N PHE A 334 -16.73 -9.81 -7.13
CA PHE A 334 -15.69 -10.82 -6.96
C PHE A 334 -14.81 -10.57 -5.72
N PHE A 335 -14.06 -9.47 -5.67
CA PHE A 335 -13.03 -9.27 -4.64
C PHE A 335 -13.57 -8.95 -3.25
N GLY A 336 -14.78 -8.38 -3.17
CA GLY A 336 -15.47 -8.09 -1.92
C GLY A 336 -16.34 -9.26 -1.48
N THR A 337 -17.32 -9.64 -2.30
CA THR A 337 -18.30 -10.66 -1.91
C THR A 337 -17.77 -12.08 -2.06
N GLN A 338 -17.40 -12.52 -3.27
CA GLN A 338 -16.97 -13.91 -3.48
C GLN A 338 -15.69 -14.26 -2.71
N LEU A 339 -14.69 -13.37 -2.73
CA LEU A 339 -13.37 -13.64 -2.16
C LEU A 339 -13.31 -13.41 -0.64
N ARG A 340 -13.96 -12.36 -0.14
CA ARG A 340 -13.86 -11.93 1.28
C ARG A 340 -15.13 -12.14 2.09
N GLY A 341 -16.25 -12.49 1.44
CA GLY A 341 -17.53 -12.66 2.11
C GLY A 341 -18.19 -11.35 2.54
N THR A 342 -17.76 -10.20 2.03
CA THR A 342 -18.36 -8.90 2.37
C THR A 342 -19.71 -8.73 1.66
N PRO A 343 -20.84 -8.60 2.38
CA PRO A 343 -22.16 -8.54 1.76
C PRO A 343 -22.43 -7.32 0.88
N GLN A 344 -21.96 -6.13 1.30
CA GLN A 344 -22.24 -4.86 0.64
C GLN A 344 -20.97 -4.03 0.45
N GLN A 345 -20.90 -3.27 -0.63
CA GLN A 345 -19.75 -2.40 -0.85
C GLN A 345 -19.80 -1.23 0.14
N ALA A 346 -18.65 -0.91 0.74
CA ALA A 346 -18.55 0.26 1.61
C ALA A 346 -19.02 1.53 0.90
N LEU A 347 -19.71 2.39 1.67
CA LEU A 347 -20.23 3.66 1.20
C LEU A 347 -19.16 4.46 0.45
N ARG A 348 -19.55 5.17 -0.62
CA ARG A 348 -18.59 5.88 -1.49
C ARG A 348 -17.67 6.84 -0.73
N TRP A 349 -18.18 7.55 0.27
CA TRP A 349 -17.36 8.46 1.09
C TRP A 349 -16.28 7.71 1.90
N LYS A 350 -16.57 6.50 2.42
CA LYS A 350 -15.58 5.66 3.12
C LYS A 350 -14.42 5.32 2.17
N ARG A 351 -14.78 4.90 0.95
CA ARG A 351 -13.81 4.57 -0.11
C ARG A 351 -13.02 5.82 -0.55
N ALA A 352 -13.66 6.98 -0.66
CA ALA A 352 -13.01 8.25 -0.98
C ALA A 352 -11.99 8.68 0.10
N VAL A 353 -12.32 8.50 1.39
CA VAL A 353 -11.38 8.74 2.50
C VAL A 353 -10.17 7.82 2.38
N ASN A 354 -10.39 6.53 2.19
CA ASN A 354 -9.32 5.53 2.09
C ASN A 354 -8.41 5.81 0.89
N TRP A 355 -9.01 6.06 -0.27
CA TRP A 355 -8.27 6.39 -1.48
C TRP A 355 -7.44 7.67 -1.32
N THR A 356 -8.04 8.74 -0.81
CA THR A 356 -7.33 10.01 -0.59
C THR A 356 -6.17 9.83 0.40
N SER A 357 -6.39 9.06 1.47
CA SER A 357 -5.36 8.76 2.47
C SER A 357 -4.24 7.88 1.90
N ALA A 358 -4.51 7.04 0.90
CA ALA A 358 -3.48 6.26 0.21
C ALA A 358 -2.70 7.11 -0.82
N ALA A 359 -3.40 7.95 -1.59
CA ALA A 359 -2.80 8.76 -2.65
C ALA A 359 -1.89 9.89 -2.11
N VAL A 360 -2.27 10.49 -0.98
CA VAL A 360 -1.59 11.65 -0.37
C VAL A 360 -1.47 11.50 1.15
N THR A 361 -0.96 10.35 1.59
CA THR A 361 -0.88 9.92 3.00
C THR A 361 -0.43 11.02 3.95
N ASP A 362 0.77 11.57 3.77
CA ASP A 362 1.32 12.49 4.76
C ASP A 362 0.58 13.83 4.77
N GLU A 363 -0.04 14.25 3.65
CA GLU A 363 -0.88 15.45 3.62
C GLU A 363 -2.14 15.29 4.48
N VAL A 364 -2.75 14.10 4.45
CA VAL A 364 -3.90 13.77 5.31
C VAL A 364 -3.45 13.57 6.76
N SER A 365 -2.34 12.88 6.98
CA SER A 365 -1.80 12.63 8.33
C SER A 365 -1.45 13.93 9.05
N LYS A 366 -0.82 14.91 8.39
CA LYS A 366 -0.49 16.23 8.97
C LYS A 366 -1.70 16.87 9.64
N ILE A 367 -2.82 16.96 8.94
CA ILE A 367 -4.03 17.60 9.48
C ILE A 367 -4.77 16.71 10.50
N TYR A 368 -4.66 15.38 10.37
CA TYR A 368 -5.25 14.46 11.33
C TYR A 368 -4.54 14.55 12.69
N VAL A 369 -3.21 14.45 12.70
CA VAL A 369 -2.44 14.45 13.95
C VAL A 369 -2.48 15.81 14.64
N ALA A 370 -2.48 16.91 13.86
CA ALA A 370 -2.65 18.26 14.40
C ALA A 370 -3.96 18.42 15.19
N LYS A 371 -5.02 17.69 14.81
CA LYS A 371 -6.33 17.79 15.45
C LYS A 371 -6.59 16.72 16.51
N TYR A 372 -6.11 15.50 16.30
CA TYR A 372 -6.54 14.33 17.09
C TYR A 372 -5.41 13.63 17.85
N PHE A 373 -4.16 14.09 17.74
CA PHE A 373 -3.02 13.50 18.46
C PHE A 373 -2.24 14.57 19.26
N PRO A 374 -2.73 14.96 20.45
CA PRO A 374 -2.10 16.01 21.24
C PRO A 374 -0.74 15.56 21.81
N PRO A 375 0.18 16.50 22.10
CA PRO A 375 1.53 16.18 22.62
C PRO A 375 1.54 15.31 23.88
N ALA A 376 0.55 15.49 24.76
CA ALA A 376 0.42 14.68 25.98
C ALA A 376 0.23 13.18 25.70
N THR A 377 -0.51 12.83 24.62
CA THR A 377 -0.68 11.44 24.19
C THR A 377 0.66 10.82 23.78
N LYS A 378 1.49 11.60 23.07
CA LYS A 378 2.84 11.15 22.69
C LYS A 378 3.71 10.89 23.92
N ALA A 379 3.74 11.81 24.88
CA ALA A 379 4.54 11.66 26.10
C ALA A 379 4.13 10.44 26.94
N ALA A 380 2.82 10.17 27.03
CA ALA A 380 2.31 8.98 27.71
C ALA A 380 2.75 7.69 26.99
N ALA A 381 2.63 7.65 25.65
CA ALA A 381 3.06 6.51 24.85
C ALA A 381 4.59 6.30 24.89
N ASP A 382 5.39 7.37 24.88
CA ASP A 382 6.84 7.30 25.05
C ASP A 382 7.21 6.64 26.40
N THR A 383 6.48 6.98 27.48
CA THR A 383 6.69 6.38 28.80
C THR A 383 6.32 4.89 28.80
N LEU A 384 5.18 4.53 28.19
CA LEU A 384 4.76 3.13 28.07
C LEU A 384 5.79 2.29 27.31
N VAL A 385 6.29 2.78 26.17
CA VAL A 385 7.31 2.07 25.39
C VAL A 385 8.59 1.90 26.19
N LYS A 386 9.06 2.93 26.91
CA LYS A 386 10.22 2.80 27.81
C LYS A 386 10.03 1.68 28.84
N ASN A 387 8.84 1.61 29.45
CA ASN A 387 8.54 0.57 30.44
C ASN A 387 8.53 -0.84 29.81
N ILE A 388 7.99 -0.98 28.60
CA ILE A 388 7.99 -2.26 27.86
C ILE A 388 9.42 -2.69 27.53
N LEU A 389 10.25 -1.78 27.03
CA LEU A 389 11.65 -2.08 26.71
C LEU A 389 12.44 -2.49 27.97
N ALA A 390 12.22 -1.81 29.10
CA ALA A 390 12.81 -2.20 30.38
C ALA A 390 12.37 -3.60 30.84
N ALA A 391 11.07 -3.89 30.77
CA ALA A 391 10.53 -5.20 31.12
C ALA A 391 11.06 -6.32 30.20
N MET A 392 11.17 -6.05 28.90
CA MET A 392 11.76 -7.00 27.93
C MET A 392 13.24 -7.26 28.25
N SER A 393 14.01 -6.22 28.58
CA SER A 393 15.41 -6.40 29.01
C SER A 393 15.50 -7.31 30.24
N ALA A 394 14.72 -7.02 31.29
CA ALA A 394 14.71 -7.82 32.51
C ALA A 394 14.27 -9.28 32.24
N ARG A 395 13.39 -9.51 31.26
CA ARG A 395 12.98 -10.85 30.86
C ARG A 395 14.11 -11.61 30.15
N ILE A 396 14.84 -10.97 29.23
CA ILE A 396 15.97 -11.59 28.52
C ILE A 396 16.99 -12.17 29.50
N ASP A 397 17.26 -11.46 30.59
CA ASP A 397 18.22 -11.86 31.62
C ASP A 397 17.84 -13.20 32.26
N LYS A 398 16.55 -13.41 32.47
CA LYS A 398 15.96 -14.59 33.13
C LYS A 398 15.68 -15.77 32.21
N LEU A 399 15.98 -15.68 30.91
CA LEU A 399 15.71 -16.78 29.98
C LEU A 399 16.75 -17.90 30.13
N GLU A 400 16.41 -19.00 30.77
CA GLU A 400 17.33 -20.12 31.03
C GLU A 400 17.73 -20.88 29.74
N TRP A 401 16.86 -20.87 28.73
CA TRP A 401 17.10 -21.55 27.45
C TRP A 401 18.08 -20.81 26.52
N MET A 402 18.42 -19.56 26.81
CA MET A 402 19.32 -18.76 25.97
C MET A 402 20.76 -18.80 26.50
N ALA A 403 21.70 -19.13 25.62
CA ALA A 403 23.12 -19.01 25.90
C ALA A 403 23.51 -17.55 26.23
N PRO A 404 24.54 -17.33 27.08
CA PRO A 404 24.98 -15.98 27.47
C PRO A 404 25.27 -15.05 26.28
N GLU A 405 25.89 -15.56 25.22
CA GLU A 405 26.28 -14.80 24.03
C GLU A 405 25.05 -14.35 23.25
N THR A 406 24.03 -15.21 23.14
CA THR A 406 22.75 -14.88 22.50
C THR A 406 21.98 -13.83 23.32
N LYS A 407 22.02 -13.90 24.65
CA LYS A 407 21.44 -12.85 25.51
C LYS A 407 22.13 -11.51 25.28
N ALA A 408 23.45 -11.49 25.19
CA ALA A 408 24.21 -10.28 24.91
C ALA A 408 23.81 -9.66 23.56
N ALA A 409 23.69 -10.47 22.50
CA ALA A 409 23.22 -10.02 21.20
C ALA A 409 21.77 -9.50 21.24
N ALA A 410 20.87 -10.17 21.97
CA ALA A 410 19.49 -9.73 22.13
C ALA A 410 19.38 -8.38 22.85
N ARG A 411 20.20 -8.15 23.91
CA ARG A 411 20.30 -6.84 24.58
C ARG A 411 20.83 -5.76 23.65
N ALA A 412 21.87 -6.06 22.86
CA ALA A 412 22.40 -5.12 21.89
C ALA A 412 21.33 -4.71 20.86
N LYS A 413 20.51 -5.67 20.38
CA LYS A 413 19.38 -5.36 19.49
C LYS A 413 18.32 -4.49 20.18
N LEU A 414 17.97 -4.81 21.43
CA LEU A 414 17.00 -4.04 22.20
C LEU A 414 17.45 -2.60 22.45
N ALA A 415 18.75 -2.40 22.75
CA ALA A 415 19.35 -1.08 22.94
C ALA A 415 19.33 -0.22 21.67
N ASN A 416 19.33 -0.85 20.48
CA ASN A 416 19.25 -0.17 19.19
C ASN A 416 17.82 -0.02 18.65
N PHE A 417 16.80 -0.40 19.43
CA PHE A 417 15.40 -0.27 19.01
C PHE A 417 15.01 1.21 18.92
N THR A 418 14.44 1.63 17.79
CA THR A 418 13.98 3.02 17.57
C THR A 418 12.45 3.08 17.54
N PRO A 419 11.79 3.57 18.62
CA PRO A 419 10.34 3.71 18.64
C PRO A 419 9.82 4.74 17.65
N ARG A 420 8.71 4.42 17.00
CA ARG A 420 7.97 5.30 16.08
C ARG A 420 6.56 5.49 16.61
N ILE A 421 6.27 6.64 17.20
CA ILE A 421 5.02 6.91 17.94
C ILE A 421 4.30 8.15 17.40
N GLY A 422 3.05 7.96 16.96
CA GLY A 422 2.18 9.02 16.48
C GLY A 422 2.39 9.39 15.01
N TYR A 423 3.50 10.06 14.70
CA TYR A 423 3.79 10.61 13.36
C TYR A 423 5.30 10.69 13.07
N PRO A 424 5.73 10.70 11.79
CA PRO A 424 7.13 10.82 11.43
C PRO A 424 7.69 12.20 11.75
N SER A 425 9.02 12.28 11.92
CA SER A 425 9.72 13.56 12.14
C SER A 425 9.78 14.42 10.88
N GLN A 426 9.58 13.83 9.71
CA GLN A 426 9.54 14.49 8.41
C GLN A 426 8.39 13.90 7.59
N TRP A 427 7.85 14.71 6.69
CA TRP A 427 6.75 14.31 5.83
C TRP A 427 7.22 14.25 4.38
N ARG A 428 6.65 13.34 3.61
CA ARG A 428 6.83 13.26 2.16
C ARG A 428 6.40 14.57 1.50
N ASP A 429 7.14 14.96 0.46
CA ASP A 429 6.80 16.10 -0.38
C ASP A 429 5.94 15.66 -1.58
N TYR A 430 4.70 16.13 -1.62
CA TYR A 430 3.74 15.88 -2.69
C TYR A 430 3.64 17.03 -3.71
N SER A 431 4.59 17.97 -3.70
CA SER A 431 4.64 19.11 -4.64
C SER A 431 4.51 18.66 -6.10
N ALA A 432 5.24 17.61 -6.49
CA ALA A 432 5.24 17.04 -7.84
C ALA A 432 3.98 16.21 -8.18
N LEU A 433 3.11 15.89 -7.22
CA LEU A 433 1.86 15.17 -7.48
C LEU A 433 0.73 16.16 -7.81
N GLU A 434 0.39 16.26 -9.08
CA GLU A 434 -0.77 17.03 -9.50
C GLU A 434 -2.08 16.24 -9.27
N ILE A 435 -3.02 16.86 -8.55
CA ILE A 435 -4.40 16.38 -8.41
C ILE A 435 -5.30 17.38 -9.13
N LYS A 436 -6.17 16.92 -10.02
CA LYS A 436 -7.10 17.75 -10.80
C LYS A 436 -8.53 17.53 -10.34
N ALA A 437 -9.30 18.61 -10.26
CA ALA A 437 -10.73 18.53 -9.93
C ALA A 437 -11.49 17.77 -11.03
N GLY A 438 -12.46 16.95 -10.66
CA GLY A 438 -13.31 16.20 -11.59
C GLY A 438 -12.61 15.10 -12.40
N ASP A 439 -11.33 14.79 -12.16
CA ASP A 439 -10.55 13.81 -12.92
C ASP A 439 -10.14 12.61 -12.06
N ALA A 440 -11.11 11.79 -11.62
CA ALA A 440 -10.87 10.65 -10.74
C ALA A 440 -9.86 9.63 -11.35
N PHE A 441 -10.08 9.24 -12.61
CA PHE A 441 -9.19 8.31 -13.31
C PHE A 441 -7.76 8.88 -13.47
N GLY A 442 -7.62 10.11 -13.97
CA GLY A 442 -6.30 10.71 -14.14
C GLY A 442 -5.61 10.97 -12.79
N ASN A 443 -6.36 11.23 -11.72
CA ASN A 443 -5.80 11.31 -10.37
C ASN A 443 -5.27 9.96 -9.87
N GLN A 444 -5.98 8.85 -10.08
CA GLN A 444 -5.47 7.50 -9.79
C GLN A 444 -4.15 7.26 -10.54
N LEU A 445 -4.16 7.53 -11.86
CA LEU A 445 -2.99 7.34 -12.73
C LEU A 445 -1.77 8.15 -12.24
N ARG A 446 -1.97 9.43 -11.90
CA ARG A 446 -0.91 10.32 -11.41
C ARG A 446 -0.42 9.92 -10.03
N ALA A 447 -1.32 9.51 -9.12
CA ALA A 447 -0.97 9.05 -7.79
C ALA A 447 -0.12 7.77 -7.85
N ASN A 448 -0.53 6.79 -8.66
CA ASN A 448 0.23 5.56 -8.88
C ASN A 448 1.62 5.85 -9.45
N ARG A 449 1.71 6.73 -10.46
CA ARG A 449 2.99 7.14 -11.06
C ARG A 449 3.90 7.88 -10.08
N TRP A 450 3.33 8.76 -9.26
CA TRP A 450 4.09 9.44 -8.22
C TRP A 450 4.62 8.46 -7.18
N ALA A 451 3.79 7.51 -6.71
CA ALA A 451 4.19 6.49 -5.74
C ALA A 451 5.31 5.58 -6.29
N HIS A 452 5.19 5.14 -7.55
CA HIS A 452 6.23 4.41 -8.25
C HIS A 452 7.55 5.19 -8.29
N ASN A 453 7.50 6.44 -8.78
CA ASN A 453 8.68 7.30 -8.87
C ASN A 453 9.30 7.57 -7.49
N TYR A 454 8.48 7.79 -6.46
CA TYR A 454 8.93 7.99 -5.10
C TYR A 454 9.66 6.75 -4.55
N ASN A 455 9.21 5.53 -4.88
CA ASN A 455 9.92 4.31 -4.50
C ASN A 455 11.26 4.16 -5.24
N VAL A 456 11.25 4.22 -6.58
CA VAL A 456 12.46 3.92 -7.37
C VAL A 456 13.55 4.98 -7.22
N THR A 457 13.19 6.24 -6.97
CA THR A 457 14.16 7.32 -6.75
C THR A 457 14.87 7.26 -5.39
N LYS A 458 14.54 6.28 -4.55
CA LYS A 458 15.32 5.97 -3.33
C LYS A 458 16.63 5.27 -3.67
N LEU A 459 16.69 4.56 -4.80
CA LEU A 459 17.91 3.87 -5.22
C LEU A 459 19.07 4.88 -5.36
N GLY A 460 20.22 4.53 -4.78
CA GLY A 460 21.40 5.41 -4.76
C GLY A 460 21.36 6.54 -3.72
N LYS A 461 20.27 6.70 -2.97
CA LYS A 461 20.18 7.67 -1.85
C LYS A 461 20.43 6.99 -0.50
N PRO A 462 20.79 7.76 0.54
CA PRO A 462 20.81 7.25 1.91
C PRO A 462 19.42 6.75 2.35
N VAL A 463 19.39 5.70 3.16
CA VAL A 463 18.13 5.18 3.72
C VAL A 463 17.42 6.24 4.55
N TYR A 464 16.16 6.51 4.21
CA TYR A 464 15.30 7.46 4.90
C TYR A 464 14.87 6.91 6.27
N ARG A 465 15.72 7.10 7.28
CA ARG A 465 15.45 6.64 8.67
C ARG A 465 14.21 7.31 9.29
N TRP A 466 13.81 8.48 8.81
CA TRP A 466 12.58 9.18 9.21
C TRP A 466 11.32 8.62 8.58
N GLU A 467 11.44 7.88 7.46
CA GLU A 467 10.29 7.42 6.69
C GLU A 467 9.63 6.23 7.37
N TRP A 468 8.30 6.31 7.50
CA TRP A 468 7.50 5.22 8.04
C TRP A 468 7.00 4.33 6.91
N GLY A 469 7.35 3.05 6.99
CA GLY A 469 6.64 1.98 6.31
C GLY A 469 5.48 1.50 7.18
N LEU A 470 4.53 0.83 6.54
CA LEU A 470 3.71 -0.19 7.20
C LEU A 470 4.26 -1.55 6.81
#